data_AF-A0A9J7EPP4-F1
#
_entry.id   AF-A0A9J7EPP4-F1
#
_cell.length_a   1.000
_cell.length_b   1.000
_cell.length_c   1.000
_cell.angle_alpha   90.00
_cell.angle_beta   90.00
_cell.angle_gamma   90.00
#
_symmetry.space_group_name_H-M   'P 1'
#
loop_
_entity.id
_entity.type
_entity.pdbx_description
1 polymer ?
#
loop_
_entity_poly.entity_id
_entity_poly.type
_entity_poly.pdbx_seq_one_letter_code
_entity_poly.pdbx_strand_id
1 'polypeptide(L)'
;MPPVKVPNYNKWNRPPTAIYEDNYGYGINFYQPMIDYISAKGQGVAAKPPHLPWNNERGLDKYRFDKPIRTYSEEDATRLSHEIADQAKRDLNTFNVTKRSPFSVIATADAANVVKHIGTESVTSKTRKKKEEREKYKIERQKKRMNEIEKELELYEKEVNVGAELRGKAKMYRGKSAKAIAQTLLQESRQNVAESKPTRIEYRGKRSVIDKNLSQITQNVLSKAVVQSKISGAAANEISEKMTETIHRAIRETSPTTCVVRIREVPAIECKVDDSYLQPLNELKQTIKQFDELNTCLLIDSR
;
A
#
# COMPACT_ATOMS: atom_id res chain seq x y z
N MET A 1 -33.77 6.49 -27.83
CA MET A 1 -33.01 6.16 -29.06
C MET A 1 -32.82 4.65 -29.12
N PRO A 2 -33.20 3.98 -30.23
CA PRO A 2 -32.87 2.56 -30.40
C PRO A 2 -31.36 2.39 -30.54
N PRO A 3 -30.79 1.25 -30.10
CA PRO A 3 -29.36 0.99 -30.20
C PRO A 3 -28.91 0.99 -31.67
N VAL A 4 -27.90 1.80 -31.98
CA VAL A 4 -27.28 1.85 -33.31
C VAL A 4 -26.67 0.48 -33.60
N LYS A 5 -27.26 -0.25 -34.56
CA LYS A 5 -26.69 -1.50 -35.06
C LYS A 5 -25.40 -1.17 -35.82
N VAL A 6 -24.27 -1.32 -35.14
CA VAL A 6 -22.95 -1.26 -35.79
C VAL A 6 -22.87 -2.45 -36.76
N PRO A 7 -22.63 -2.24 -38.07
CA PRO A 7 -22.46 -3.34 -39.00
C PRO A 7 -21.35 -4.26 -38.52
N ASN A 8 -21.62 -5.55 -38.43
CA ASN A 8 -20.66 -6.55 -38.00
C ASN A 8 -19.46 -6.53 -38.98
N TYR A 9 -18.33 -5.96 -38.56
CA TYR A 9 -17.09 -5.86 -39.36
C TYR A 9 -16.42 -7.22 -39.63
N ASN A 10 -17.12 -8.33 -39.44
CA ASN A 10 -16.67 -9.69 -39.71
C ASN A 10 -16.57 -10.03 -41.21
N LYS A 11 -16.73 -9.06 -42.11
CA LYS A 11 -16.52 -9.20 -43.56
C LYS A 11 -15.14 -8.73 -44.03
N TRP A 12 -14.27 -8.30 -43.11
CA TRP A 12 -12.87 -8.09 -43.45
C TRP A 12 -12.16 -9.46 -43.49
N ASN A 13 -12.35 -10.18 -44.60
CA ASN A 13 -11.50 -11.30 -44.98
C ASN A 13 -10.12 -10.73 -45.32
N ARG A 14 -9.29 -10.48 -44.30
CA ARG A 14 -7.86 -10.29 -44.52
C ARG A 14 -7.37 -11.55 -45.24
N PRO A 15 -6.56 -11.44 -46.32
CA PRO A 15 -5.87 -12.62 -46.83
C PRO A 15 -5.14 -13.27 -45.63
N PRO A 16 -5.04 -14.61 -45.54
CA PRO A 16 -4.41 -15.28 -44.41
C PRO A 16 -2.95 -14.80 -44.30
N THR A 17 -2.74 -13.78 -43.48
CA THR A 17 -1.45 -13.14 -43.26
C THR A 17 -0.72 -13.91 -42.17
N ALA A 18 -0.58 -15.22 -42.31
CA ALA A 18 0.21 -16.03 -41.38
C ALA A 18 1.64 -15.48 -41.24
N ILE A 19 2.15 -14.84 -42.30
CA ILE A 19 3.47 -14.19 -42.33
C ILE A 19 3.53 -12.92 -41.45
N TYR A 20 2.42 -12.20 -41.27
CA TYR A 20 2.38 -10.94 -40.52
C TYR A 20 1.85 -11.06 -39.09
N GLU A 21 1.14 -12.15 -38.77
CA GLU A 21 0.76 -12.47 -37.37
C GLU A 21 2.01 -12.57 -36.47
N ASP A 22 3.11 -13.09 -37.01
CA ASP A 22 4.36 -13.35 -36.29
C ASP A 22 5.41 -12.22 -36.39
N ASN A 23 4.99 -11.02 -36.79
CA ASN A 23 5.91 -9.90 -37.01
C ASN A 23 6.77 -9.54 -35.80
N TYR A 24 6.17 -9.61 -34.61
CA TYR A 24 6.83 -9.22 -33.37
C TYR A 24 7.86 -10.24 -32.91
N GLY A 25 7.54 -11.53 -33.02
CA GLY A 25 8.46 -12.60 -32.63
C GLY A 25 9.66 -12.73 -33.56
N TYR A 26 9.46 -12.50 -34.86
CA TYR A 26 10.56 -12.42 -35.82
C TYR A 26 11.55 -11.30 -35.46
N GLY A 27 11.05 -10.10 -35.15
CA GLY A 27 11.93 -8.96 -34.79
C GLY A 27 12.79 -9.23 -33.55
N ILE A 28 12.25 -9.98 -32.59
CA ILE A 28 12.96 -10.38 -31.37
C ILE A 28 14.03 -11.46 -31.67
N ASN A 29 13.67 -12.48 -32.46
CA ASN A 29 14.58 -13.58 -32.79
C ASN A 29 15.59 -13.26 -33.90
N PHE A 30 15.40 -12.16 -34.62
CA PHE A 30 16.25 -11.72 -35.71
C PHE A 30 17.72 -11.57 -35.29
N TYR A 31 17.95 -10.91 -34.15
CA TYR A 31 19.29 -10.60 -33.65
C TYR A 31 19.86 -11.66 -32.72
N GLN A 32 19.05 -12.62 -32.27
CA GLN A 32 19.46 -13.64 -31.29
C GLN A 32 20.73 -14.41 -31.70
N PRO A 33 20.87 -14.91 -32.96
CA PRO A 33 22.09 -15.59 -33.38
C PRO A 33 23.32 -14.69 -33.30
N MET A 34 23.19 -13.40 -33.63
CA MET A 34 24.28 -12.42 -33.56
C MET A 34 24.72 -12.17 -32.12
N ILE A 35 23.75 -12.06 -31.21
CA ILE A 35 24.01 -11.90 -29.78
C ILE A 35 24.75 -13.12 -29.23
N ASP A 36 24.30 -14.34 -29.59
CA ASP A 36 24.96 -15.58 -29.16
C ASP A 36 26.38 -15.70 -29.71
N TYR A 37 26.63 -15.26 -30.95
CA TYR A 37 27.97 -15.20 -31.53
C TYR A 37 28.89 -14.23 -30.80
N ILE A 38 28.42 -13.02 -30.47
CA ILE A 38 29.20 -12.03 -29.71
C ILE A 38 29.55 -12.60 -28.32
N SER A 39 28.59 -13.26 -27.66
CA SER A 39 28.80 -13.92 -26.37
C SER A 39 29.85 -15.03 -26.45
N ALA A 40 29.73 -15.93 -27.44
CA ALA A 40 30.67 -17.02 -27.65
C ALA A 40 32.09 -16.51 -27.97
N LYS A 41 32.19 -15.45 -28.79
CA LYS A 41 33.45 -14.79 -29.11
C LYS A 41 34.08 -14.13 -27.88
N GLY A 42 33.27 -13.49 -27.04
CA GLY A 42 33.72 -12.91 -25.76
C GLY A 42 34.28 -13.95 -24.78
N GLN A 43 33.76 -15.19 -24.84
CA GLN A 43 34.25 -16.33 -24.06
C GLN A 43 35.47 -17.03 -24.68
N GLY A 44 36.01 -16.53 -25.80
CA GLY A 44 37.15 -17.13 -26.49
C GLY A 44 36.81 -18.37 -27.32
N VAL A 45 35.53 -18.69 -27.50
CA VAL A 45 35.10 -19.80 -28.35
C VAL A 45 35.19 -19.37 -29.82
N ALA A 46 35.87 -20.18 -30.64
CA ALA A 46 35.95 -19.98 -32.08
C ALA A 46 34.59 -20.25 -32.74
N ALA A 47 33.68 -19.28 -32.70
CA ALA A 47 32.39 -19.32 -33.37
C ALA A 47 32.50 -18.71 -34.78
N LYS A 48 31.73 -19.25 -35.73
CA LYS A 48 31.56 -18.62 -37.06
C LYS A 48 30.51 -17.52 -36.98
N PRO A 49 30.64 -16.42 -37.75
CA PRO A 49 29.61 -15.40 -37.83
C PRO A 49 28.26 -16.02 -38.22
N PRO A 50 27.17 -15.69 -37.51
CA PRO A 50 25.88 -16.29 -37.73
C PRO A 50 25.20 -15.64 -38.94
N HIS A 51 24.38 -16.43 -39.64
CA HIS A 51 23.57 -15.95 -40.75
C HIS A 51 22.35 -15.16 -40.23
N LEU A 52 22.26 -13.89 -40.62
CA LEU A 52 21.08 -13.06 -40.38
C LEU A 52 20.02 -13.37 -41.45
N PRO A 53 18.75 -13.58 -41.07
CA PRO A 53 17.70 -13.87 -42.03
C PRO A 53 17.52 -12.74 -43.03
N TRP A 54 17.44 -13.11 -44.32
CA TRP A 54 16.85 -12.24 -45.33
C TRP A 54 15.32 -12.21 -45.19
N ASN A 55 14.65 -11.22 -45.77
CA ASN A 55 13.18 -11.11 -45.72
C ASN A 55 12.46 -12.39 -46.19
N ASN A 56 13.08 -13.14 -47.11
CA ASN A 56 12.56 -14.39 -47.66
C ASN A 56 12.71 -15.59 -46.69
N GLU A 57 13.62 -15.48 -45.71
CA GLU A 57 13.89 -16.51 -44.70
C GLU A 57 13.05 -16.32 -43.44
N ARG A 58 12.22 -15.27 -43.40
CA ARG A 58 11.36 -14.91 -42.27
C ARG A 58 10.40 -16.01 -41.83
N GLY A 59 9.94 -16.84 -42.77
CA GLY A 59 9.04 -17.95 -42.50
C GLY A 59 9.74 -19.26 -42.08
N LEU A 60 11.08 -19.28 -42.01
CA LEU A 60 11.79 -20.50 -41.60
C LEU A 60 11.60 -20.75 -40.11
N ASP A 61 11.42 -22.03 -39.74
CA ASP A 61 11.23 -22.47 -38.35
C ASP A 61 12.32 -21.96 -37.40
N LYS A 62 13.53 -21.73 -37.92
CA LYS A 62 14.66 -21.19 -37.15
C LYS A 62 14.45 -19.77 -36.61
N TYR A 63 13.51 -19.00 -37.17
CA TYR A 63 13.18 -17.64 -36.72
C TYR A 63 11.76 -17.51 -36.19
N ARG A 64 11.04 -18.63 -36.02
CA ARG A 64 9.70 -18.63 -35.42
C ARG A 64 9.76 -18.29 -33.94
N PHE A 65 8.71 -17.62 -33.48
CA PHE A 65 8.59 -17.11 -32.12
C PHE A 65 8.46 -18.22 -31.06
N ASP A 66 8.01 -19.41 -31.46
CA ASP A 66 7.88 -20.59 -30.58
C ASP A 66 9.22 -21.13 -30.07
N LYS A 67 10.34 -20.71 -30.67
CA LYS A 67 11.67 -21.11 -30.18
C LYS A 67 12.02 -20.34 -28.90
N PRO A 68 12.65 -21.02 -27.92
CA PRO A 68 13.03 -20.38 -26.67
C PRO A 68 14.03 -19.25 -26.94
N ILE A 69 13.61 -18.01 -26.71
CA ILE A 69 14.48 -16.83 -26.69
C ILE A 69 15.44 -17.02 -25.53
N ARG A 70 16.73 -16.78 -25.75
CA ARG A 70 17.68 -16.69 -24.65
C ARG A 70 17.39 -15.41 -23.88
N THR A 71 16.77 -15.55 -22.71
CA THR A 71 16.49 -14.43 -21.83
C THR A 71 17.72 -14.14 -20.98
N TYR A 72 18.05 -12.86 -20.86
CA TYR A 72 19.02 -12.40 -19.88
C TYR A 72 18.33 -12.22 -18.53
N SER A 73 18.98 -12.69 -17.46
CA SER A 73 18.55 -12.31 -16.10
C SER A 73 18.70 -10.80 -15.91
N GLU A 74 17.94 -10.22 -14.98
CA GLU A 74 18.14 -8.82 -14.55
C GLU A 74 19.57 -8.61 -14.01
N GLU A 75 20.13 -9.64 -13.37
CA GLU A 75 21.52 -9.66 -12.89
C GLU A 75 22.53 -9.64 -14.04
N ASP A 76 22.28 -10.39 -15.12
CA ASP A 76 23.14 -10.39 -16.29
C ASP A 76 23.06 -9.06 -17.05
N ALA A 77 21.87 -8.48 -17.15
CA ALA A 77 21.67 -7.18 -17.79
C ALA A 77 22.40 -6.05 -17.03
N THR A 78 22.33 -6.06 -15.70
CA THR A 78 23.05 -5.07 -14.87
C THR A 78 24.56 -5.24 -14.97
N ARG A 79 25.05 -6.48 -14.86
CA ARG A 79 26.48 -6.79 -15.00
C ARG A 79 27.03 -6.35 -16.35
N LEU A 80 26.41 -6.78 -17.46
CA LEU A 80 26.85 -6.43 -18.81
C LEU A 80 26.82 -4.92 -19.04
N SER A 81 25.81 -4.23 -18.53
CA SER A 81 25.70 -2.78 -18.67
C SER A 81 26.81 -2.03 -17.93
N HIS A 82 27.20 -2.48 -16.74
CA HIS A 82 28.34 -1.94 -16.02
C HIS A 82 29.66 -2.22 -16.74
N GLU A 83 29.86 -3.47 -17.21
CA GLU A 83 31.05 -3.85 -17.99
C GLU A 83 31.20 -2.97 -19.25
N ILE A 84 30.10 -2.71 -19.96
CA ILE A 84 30.08 -1.84 -21.15
C ILE A 84 30.39 -0.38 -20.78
N ALA A 85 29.83 0.14 -19.69
CA ALA A 85 30.12 1.50 -19.25
C ALA A 85 31.60 1.68 -18.86
N ASP A 86 32.18 0.68 -18.18
CA ASP A 86 33.60 0.68 -17.82
C ASP A 86 34.52 0.52 -19.03
N GLN A 87 34.10 -0.27 -20.01
CA GLN A 87 34.81 -0.38 -21.28
C GLN A 87 34.73 0.92 -22.09
N ALA A 88 33.55 1.54 -22.18
CA ALA A 88 33.39 2.85 -22.83
C ALA A 88 34.26 3.92 -22.15
N LYS A 89 34.36 3.91 -20.82
CA LYS A 89 35.25 4.80 -20.07
C LYS A 89 36.72 4.58 -20.43
N ARG A 90 37.16 3.33 -20.55
CA ARG A 90 38.53 2.98 -20.97
C ARG A 90 38.79 3.43 -22.40
N ASP A 91 37.88 3.11 -23.32
CA ASP A 91 37.99 3.44 -24.73
C ASP A 91 38.05 4.95 -24.94
N LEU A 92 37.20 5.72 -24.25
CA LEU A 92 37.18 7.19 -24.29
C LEU A 92 38.46 7.84 -23.74
N ASN A 93 39.16 7.18 -22.82
CA ASN A 93 40.45 7.65 -22.30
C ASN A 93 41.61 7.27 -23.23
N THR A 94 41.49 6.19 -24.00
CA THR A 94 42.52 5.77 -24.97
C THR A 94 42.36 6.43 -26.35
N PHE A 95 41.14 6.77 -26.75
CA PHE A 95 40.85 7.37 -28.06
C PHE A 95 41.24 8.86 -28.08
N ASN A 96 42.36 9.17 -28.71
CA ASN A 96 42.97 10.50 -28.73
C ASN A 96 42.39 11.44 -29.82
N VAL A 97 41.10 11.32 -30.14
CA VAL A 97 40.47 12.14 -31.21
C VAL A 97 40.30 13.59 -30.77
N THR A 98 40.08 13.86 -29.47
CA THR A 98 40.00 15.21 -28.90
C THR A 98 40.22 15.14 -27.39
N LYS A 99 40.87 16.15 -26.79
CA LYS A 99 41.02 16.25 -25.32
C LYS A 99 39.63 16.36 -24.68
N ARG A 100 39.19 15.31 -23.99
CA ARG A 100 37.90 15.30 -23.26
C ARG A 100 38.13 15.62 -21.79
N SER A 101 37.20 16.39 -21.22
CA SER A 101 37.15 16.58 -19.77
C SER A 101 36.70 15.28 -19.07
N PRO A 102 37.24 14.94 -17.89
CA PRO A 102 36.81 13.77 -17.11
C PRO A 102 35.29 13.70 -16.89
N PHE A 103 34.63 14.86 -16.74
CA PHE A 103 33.18 14.93 -16.59
C PHE A 103 32.43 14.51 -17.86
N SER A 104 32.94 14.86 -19.04
CA SER A 104 32.38 14.44 -20.32
C SER A 104 32.57 12.94 -20.52
N VAL A 105 33.72 12.39 -20.11
CA VAL A 105 33.97 10.94 -20.19
C VAL A 105 33.00 10.17 -19.31
N ILE A 106 32.80 10.59 -18.06
CA ILE A 106 31.87 9.95 -17.12
C ILE A 106 30.44 10.04 -17.66
N ALA A 107 29.99 11.23 -18.09
CA ALA A 107 28.64 11.40 -18.62
C ALA A 107 28.37 10.55 -19.88
N THR A 108 29.38 10.41 -20.76
CA THR A 108 29.26 9.61 -21.99
C THR A 108 29.30 8.11 -21.69
N ALA A 109 30.15 7.67 -20.75
CA ALA A 109 30.19 6.29 -20.29
C ALA A 109 28.90 5.90 -19.55
N ASP A 110 28.36 6.80 -18.72
CA ASP A 110 27.07 6.62 -18.05
C ASP A 110 25.90 6.56 -19.03
N ALA A 111 25.99 7.24 -20.18
CA ALA A 111 24.98 7.14 -21.23
C ALA A 111 25.00 5.76 -21.94
N ALA A 112 26.15 5.06 -21.92
CA ALA A 112 26.24 3.67 -22.39
C ALA A 112 25.64 2.67 -21.38
N ASN A 113 25.33 3.09 -20.15
CA ASN A 113 24.68 2.26 -19.15
C ASN A 113 23.18 2.08 -19.49
N VAL A 114 22.86 0.95 -20.09
CA VAL A 114 21.51 0.59 -20.55
C VAL A 114 20.57 0.21 -19.40
N VAL A 115 21.04 0.02 -18.15
CA VAL A 115 20.18 -0.30 -16.98
C VAL A 115 19.05 0.72 -16.80
N LYS A 116 19.30 2.00 -17.10
CA LYS A 116 18.28 3.05 -17.00
C LYS A 116 17.20 2.95 -18.09
N HIS A 117 17.53 2.33 -19.22
CA HIS A 117 16.70 2.27 -20.44
C HIS A 117 16.07 0.88 -20.67
N ILE A 118 16.64 -0.18 -20.10
CA ILE A 118 15.98 -1.47 -19.89
C ILE A 118 15.01 -1.22 -18.74
N GLY A 119 13.81 -0.76 -19.08
CA GLY A 119 12.84 -0.24 -18.11
C GLY A 119 12.77 -1.08 -16.84
N THR A 120 12.68 -0.37 -15.71
CA THR A 120 12.73 -0.83 -14.31
C THR A 120 11.83 -2.01 -13.93
N GLU A 121 11.06 -2.59 -14.85
CA GLU A 121 10.32 -3.83 -14.65
C GLU A 121 10.17 -4.57 -15.99
N SER A 122 10.96 -5.63 -16.19
CA SER A 122 10.69 -6.67 -17.19
C SER A 122 9.20 -7.08 -17.18
N VAL A 123 8.59 -7.42 -18.32
CA VAL A 123 7.16 -7.83 -18.38
C VAL A 123 6.85 -8.97 -17.38
N THR A 124 7.83 -9.84 -17.17
CA THR A 124 7.81 -10.90 -16.16
C THR A 124 7.79 -10.34 -14.73
N SER A 125 8.65 -9.37 -14.39
CA SER A 125 8.66 -8.74 -13.06
C SER A 125 7.38 -7.93 -12.78
N LYS A 126 6.82 -7.21 -13.76
CA LYS A 126 5.50 -6.54 -13.63
C LYS A 126 4.40 -7.53 -13.27
N THR A 127 4.39 -8.66 -13.97
CA THR A 127 3.40 -9.72 -13.76
C THR A 127 3.58 -10.35 -12.38
N ARG A 128 4.83 -10.56 -11.95
CA ARG A 128 5.16 -11.09 -10.62
C ARG A 128 4.73 -10.15 -9.50
N LYS A 129 5.07 -8.85 -9.58
CA LYS A 129 4.66 -7.83 -8.61
C LYS A 129 3.14 -7.73 -8.49
N LYS A 130 2.43 -7.73 -9.62
CA LYS A 130 0.96 -7.71 -9.62
C LYS A 130 0.35 -8.97 -9.00
N LYS A 131 0.98 -10.14 -9.15
CA LYS A 131 0.57 -11.38 -8.48
C LYS A 131 0.81 -11.28 -6.96
N GLU A 132 1.98 -10.84 -6.55
CA GLU A 132 2.33 -10.64 -5.13
C GLU A 132 1.39 -9.64 -4.44
N GLU A 133 1.05 -8.54 -5.10
CA GLU A 133 0.10 -7.54 -4.61
C GLU A 133 -1.31 -8.13 -4.44
N ARG A 134 -1.78 -8.92 -5.41
CA ARG A 134 -3.06 -9.63 -5.31
C ARG A 134 -3.08 -10.61 -4.14
N GLU A 135 -2.00 -11.35 -3.92
CA GLU A 135 -1.89 -12.28 -2.78
C GLU A 135 -1.87 -11.54 -1.44
N LYS A 136 -1.13 -10.42 -1.33
CA LYS A 136 -1.15 -9.56 -0.14
C LYS A 136 -2.56 -9.09 0.20
N TYR A 137 -3.32 -8.64 -0.80
CA TYR A 137 -4.69 -8.18 -0.60
C TYR A 137 -5.63 -9.31 -0.12
N LYS A 138 -5.46 -10.53 -0.65
CA LYS A 138 -6.21 -11.71 -0.18
C LYS A 138 -5.90 -12.05 1.28
N ILE A 139 -4.62 -12.07 1.64
CA ILE A 139 -4.16 -12.38 3.00
C ILE A 139 -4.67 -11.31 3.97
N GLU A 140 -4.58 -10.02 3.62
CA GLU A 140 -5.09 -8.93 4.46
C GLU A 140 -6.61 -9.05 4.69
N ARG A 141 -7.36 -9.41 3.64
CA ARG A 141 -8.80 -9.63 3.74
C ARG A 141 -9.14 -10.82 4.64
N GLN A 142 -8.39 -11.93 4.54
CA GLN A 142 -8.56 -13.08 5.42
C GLN A 142 -8.23 -12.75 6.87
N LYS A 143 -7.15 -11.99 7.11
CA LYS A 143 -6.75 -11.54 8.45
C LYS A 143 -7.82 -10.65 9.08
N LYS A 144 -8.43 -9.74 8.32
CA LYS A 144 -9.55 -8.92 8.81
C LYS A 144 -10.75 -9.78 9.23
N ARG A 145 -11.13 -10.77 8.41
CA ARG A 145 -12.21 -11.71 8.75
C ARG A 145 -11.88 -12.54 10.00
N MET A 146 -10.66 -13.04 10.12
CA MET A 146 -10.24 -13.79 11.30
C MET A 146 -10.31 -12.94 12.57
N ASN A 147 -9.86 -11.69 12.50
CA ASN A 147 -9.94 -10.77 13.64
C ASN A 147 -11.39 -10.42 14.02
N GLU A 148 -12.33 -10.40 13.06
CA GLU A 148 -13.76 -10.21 13.34
C GLU A 148 -14.33 -11.43 14.07
N ILE A 149 -14.05 -12.65 13.58
CA ILE A 149 -14.47 -13.91 14.21
C ILE A 149 -13.90 -14.02 15.63
N GLU A 150 -12.63 -13.67 15.84
CA GLU A 150 -11.98 -13.71 17.15
C GLU A 150 -12.67 -12.77 18.16
N LYS A 151 -13.08 -11.57 17.72
CA LYS A 151 -13.84 -10.65 18.56
C LYS A 151 -15.24 -11.17 18.90
N GLU A 152 -15.92 -11.79 17.94
CA GLU A 152 -17.22 -12.41 18.20
C GLU A 152 -17.10 -13.57 19.19
N LEU A 153 -16.09 -14.42 19.04
CA LEU A 153 -15.79 -15.49 19.99
C LEU A 153 -15.52 -14.94 21.41
N GLU A 154 -14.76 -13.85 21.52
CA GLU A 154 -14.49 -13.20 22.81
C GLU A 154 -15.77 -12.68 23.48
N LEU A 155 -16.72 -12.16 22.68
CA LEU A 155 -18.03 -11.73 23.19
C LEU A 155 -18.87 -12.93 23.66
N TYR A 156 -18.92 -14.00 22.89
CA TYR A 156 -19.64 -15.22 23.29
C TYR A 156 -19.04 -15.85 24.56
N GLU A 157 -17.71 -15.88 24.69
CA GLU A 157 -17.06 -16.38 25.89
C GLU A 157 -17.43 -15.54 27.12
N LYS A 158 -17.48 -14.21 26.98
CA LYS A 158 -17.95 -13.31 28.05
C LYS A 158 -19.40 -13.57 28.42
N GLU A 159 -20.29 -13.75 27.45
CA GLU A 159 -21.71 -14.05 27.71
C GLU A 159 -21.89 -15.40 28.44
N VAL A 160 -21.16 -16.43 28.01
CA VAL A 160 -21.17 -17.74 28.67
C VAL A 160 -20.66 -17.65 30.11
N ASN A 161 -19.59 -16.89 30.34
CA ASN A 161 -19.05 -16.67 31.68
C ASN A 161 -20.05 -15.94 32.59
N VAL A 162 -20.69 -14.87 32.10
CA VAL A 162 -21.75 -14.16 32.86
C VAL A 162 -22.92 -15.10 33.17
N GLY A 163 -23.33 -15.93 32.21
CA GLY A 163 -24.38 -16.93 32.41
C GLY A 163 -24.00 -17.98 33.46
N ALA A 164 -22.74 -18.45 33.46
CA ALA A 164 -22.21 -19.39 34.44
C ALA A 164 -22.15 -18.78 35.85
N GLU A 165 -21.70 -17.52 35.97
CA GLU A 165 -21.68 -16.78 37.23
C GLU A 165 -23.09 -16.60 37.80
N LEU A 166 -24.05 -16.13 36.99
CA LEU A 166 -25.44 -15.97 37.40
C LEU A 166 -26.05 -17.30 37.86
N ARG A 167 -25.78 -18.40 37.14
CA ARG A 167 -26.23 -19.74 37.52
C ARG A 167 -25.60 -20.22 38.82
N GLY A 168 -24.32 -19.88 39.07
CA GLY A 168 -23.64 -20.12 40.34
C GLY A 168 -24.29 -19.36 41.50
N LYS A 169 -24.53 -18.05 41.32
CA LYS A 169 -25.19 -17.19 42.31
C LYS A 169 -26.63 -17.63 42.60
N ALA A 170 -27.40 -18.01 41.57
CA ALA A 170 -28.76 -18.52 41.74
C ALA A 170 -28.81 -19.77 42.64
N LYS A 171 -27.83 -20.68 42.53
CA LYS A 171 -27.71 -21.84 43.43
C LYS A 171 -27.43 -21.43 44.87
N MET A 172 -26.62 -20.39 45.10
CA MET A 172 -26.31 -19.89 46.44
C MET A 172 -27.51 -19.27 47.17
N TYR A 173 -28.54 -18.82 46.45
CA TYR A 173 -29.75 -18.21 47.03
C TYR A 173 -30.90 -19.20 47.21
N ARG A 174 -30.83 -20.39 46.58
CA ARG A 174 -31.87 -21.41 46.68
C ARG A 174 -32.01 -21.90 48.14
N GLY A 175 -33.23 -21.84 48.68
CA GLY A 175 -33.56 -22.34 50.03
C GLY A 175 -33.23 -21.37 51.18
N LYS A 176 -32.71 -20.17 50.90
CA LYS A 176 -32.51 -19.11 51.91
C LYS A 176 -33.76 -18.25 52.06
N SER A 177 -33.99 -17.69 53.24
CA SER A 177 -35.06 -16.72 53.47
C SER A 177 -34.76 -15.37 52.82
N ALA A 178 -35.79 -14.58 52.51
CA ALA A 178 -35.64 -13.26 51.90
C ALA A 178 -34.69 -12.32 52.68
N LYS A 179 -34.73 -12.40 54.03
CA LYS A 179 -33.87 -11.60 54.91
C LYS A 179 -32.40 -12.04 54.85
N ALA A 180 -32.16 -13.35 54.74
CA ALA A 180 -30.82 -13.88 54.55
C ALA A 180 -30.23 -13.53 53.17
N ILE A 181 -31.04 -13.59 52.11
CA ILE A 181 -30.63 -13.19 50.74
C ILE A 181 -30.24 -11.70 50.73
N ALA A 182 -31.07 -10.83 51.32
CA ALA A 182 -30.78 -9.40 51.40
C ALA A 182 -29.46 -9.09 52.14
N GLN A 183 -29.20 -9.79 53.25
CA GLN A 183 -27.94 -9.63 53.99
C GLN A 183 -26.73 -10.10 53.17
N THR A 184 -26.87 -11.20 52.42
CA THR A 184 -25.81 -11.72 51.56
C THR A 184 -25.48 -10.72 50.44
N LEU A 185 -26.51 -10.15 49.79
CA LEU A 185 -26.35 -9.14 48.74
C LEU A 185 -25.74 -7.83 49.28
N LEU A 186 -26.10 -7.42 50.50
CA LEU A 186 -25.51 -6.26 51.16
C LEU A 186 -24.03 -6.48 51.47
N GLN A 187 -23.65 -7.68 51.89
CA GLN A 187 -22.25 -8.04 52.14
C GLN A 187 -21.44 -8.08 50.83
N GLU A 188 -21.99 -8.68 49.78
CA GLU A 188 -21.39 -8.71 48.44
C GLU A 188 -21.22 -7.30 47.86
N SER A 189 -22.22 -6.42 48.04
CA SER A 189 -22.14 -5.02 47.64
C SER A 189 -21.04 -4.26 48.39
N ARG A 190 -20.94 -4.44 49.72
CA ARG A 190 -19.86 -3.84 50.53
C ARG A 190 -18.48 -4.34 50.09
N GLN A 191 -18.37 -5.62 49.75
CA GLN A 191 -17.12 -6.21 49.27
C GLN A 191 -16.75 -5.69 47.86
N ASN A 192 -17.71 -5.59 46.95
CA ASN A 192 -17.49 -5.00 45.62
C ASN A 192 -17.08 -3.52 45.71
N VAL A 193 -17.64 -2.76 46.65
CA VAL A 193 -17.25 -1.36 46.90
C VAL A 193 -15.84 -1.27 47.50
N ALA A 194 -15.44 -2.24 48.34
CA ALA A 194 -14.08 -2.29 48.90
C ALA A 194 -13.03 -2.75 47.86
N GLU A 195 -13.38 -3.68 46.97
CA GLU A 195 -12.50 -4.21 45.92
C GLU A 195 -12.42 -3.31 44.69
N SER A 196 -13.49 -2.58 44.38
CA SER A 196 -13.47 -1.51 43.37
C SER A 196 -12.63 -0.34 43.90
N LYS A 197 -11.31 -0.44 43.70
CA LYS A 197 -10.48 0.76 43.59
C LYS A 197 -11.22 1.71 42.64
N PRO A 198 -11.46 2.98 43.00
CA PRO A 198 -12.00 3.93 42.04
C PRO A 198 -10.97 4.04 40.92
N THR A 199 -11.20 3.32 39.83
CA THR A 199 -10.51 3.51 38.57
C THR A 199 -10.90 4.91 38.14
N ARG A 200 -10.07 5.86 38.55
CA ARG A 200 -9.97 7.21 38.01
C ARG A 200 -10.25 7.08 36.53
N ILE A 201 -11.40 7.58 36.07
CA ILE A 201 -11.86 7.50 34.69
C ILE A 201 -10.70 8.00 33.82
N GLU A 202 -9.98 7.06 33.24
CA GLU A 202 -8.74 7.34 32.53
C GLU A 202 -9.11 7.96 31.19
N TYR A 203 -9.02 9.29 31.10
CA TYR A 203 -8.84 10.03 29.85
C TYR A 203 -7.55 9.62 29.08
N ARG A 204 -7.00 8.43 29.35
CA ARG A 204 -5.75 7.88 28.81
C ARG A 204 -5.94 7.32 27.39
N GLY A 205 -7.17 6.94 27.03
CA GLY A 205 -7.51 6.49 25.68
C GLY A 205 -7.29 7.56 24.60
N LYS A 206 -7.64 8.82 24.88
CA LYS A 206 -7.44 9.92 23.92
C LYS A 206 -5.97 10.35 23.81
N ARG A 207 -5.22 10.33 24.92
CA ARG A 207 -3.78 10.65 24.94
C ARG A 207 -2.95 9.64 24.12
N SER A 208 -3.20 8.34 24.30
CA SER A 208 -2.52 7.28 23.53
C SER A 208 -2.77 7.39 22.02
N VAL A 209 -3.98 7.77 21.60
CA VAL A 209 -4.30 7.93 20.17
C VAL A 209 -3.64 9.18 19.59
N ILE A 210 -3.62 10.29 20.34
CA ILE A 210 -2.92 11.51 19.94
C ILE A 210 -1.41 11.26 19.83
N ASP A 211 -0.80 10.58 20.80
CA ASP A 211 0.63 10.27 20.79
C ASP A 211 1.01 9.35 19.61
N LYS A 212 0.18 8.34 19.30
CA LYS A 212 0.38 7.44 18.14
C LYS A 212 0.27 8.18 16.80
N ASN A 213 -0.69 9.10 16.69
CA ASN A 213 -0.86 9.89 15.48
C ASN A 213 0.30 10.89 15.32
N LEU A 214 0.78 11.48 16.41
CA LEU A 214 1.92 12.40 16.39
C LEU A 214 3.22 11.67 16.00
N SER A 215 3.44 10.46 16.52
CA SER A 215 4.61 9.63 16.18
C SER A 215 4.60 9.18 14.71
N GLN A 216 3.43 8.86 14.16
CA GLN A 216 3.29 8.52 12.75
C GLN A 216 3.54 9.73 11.83
N ILE A 217 3.06 10.93 12.21
CA ILE A 217 3.31 12.16 11.45
C ILE A 217 4.80 12.50 11.46
N THR A 218 5.47 12.41 12.61
CA THR A 218 6.91 12.65 12.71
C THR A 218 7.72 11.67 11.88
N GLN A 219 7.41 10.37 11.90
CA GLN A 219 8.08 9.39 11.03
C GLN A 219 7.85 9.65 9.53
N ASN A 220 6.65 10.04 9.13
CA ASN A 220 6.33 10.34 7.73
C ASN A 220 7.02 11.62 7.22
N VAL A 221 7.16 12.63 8.07
CA VAL A 221 7.89 13.87 7.71
C VAL A 221 9.40 13.61 7.66
N LEU A 222 9.95 12.86 8.62
CA LEU A 222 11.38 12.53 8.65
C LEU A 222 11.78 11.62 7.50
N SER A 223 11.01 10.59 7.17
CA SER A 223 11.29 9.72 6.02
C SER A 223 11.31 10.51 4.70
N LYS A 224 10.40 11.47 4.52
CA LYS A 224 10.43 12.40 3.37
C LYS A 224 11.67 13.30 3.37
N ALA A 225 12.05 13.85 4.51
CA ALA A 225 13.22 14.71 4.63
C ALA A 225 14.55 13.96 4.41
N VAL A 226 14.66 12.72 4.89
CA VAL A 226 15.84 11.85 4.72
C VAL A 226 16.00 11.43 3.25
N VAL A 227 14.89 11.09 2.58
CA VAL A 227 14.89 10.78 1.15
C VAL A 227 15.33 11.99 0.31
N GLN A 228 14.94 13.21 0.72
CA GLN A 228 15.36 14.43 0.04
C GLN A 228 16.83 14.81 0.27
N SER A 229 17.40 14.45 1.43
CA SER A 229 18.73 14.89 1.86
C SER A 229 19.86 13.87 1.69
N LYS A 230 19.58 12.64 1.21
CA LYS A 230 20.56 11.55 1.01
C LYS A 230 21.42 11.26 2.26
N ILE A 231 20.84 11.44 3.45
CA ILE A 231 21.52 11.17 4.73
C ILE A 231 21.55 9.66 4.96
N SER A 232 22.67 9.14 5.47
CA SER A 232 22.85 7.72 5.77
C SER A 232 21.88 7.26 6.86
N GLY A 233 21.38 6.02 6.77
CA GLY A 233 20.34 5.50 7.67
C GLY A 233 20.71 5.52 9.16
N ALA A 234 22.00 5.45 9.49
CA ALA A 234 22.47 5.54 10.88
C ALA A 234 22.30 6.95 11.47
N ALA A 235 22.64 7.99 10.70
CA ALA A 235 22.49 9.38 11.14
C ALA A 235 21.00 9.79 11.22
N ALA A 236 20.14 9.23 10.37
CA ALA A 236 18.70 9.45 10.44
C ALA A 236 18.07 8.92 11.75
N ASN A 237 18.54 7.77 12.23
CA ASN A 237 18.04 7.18 13.47
C ASN A 237 18.45 8.00 14.70
N GLU A 238 19.71 8.46 14.75
CA GLU A 238 20.21 9.27 15.86
C GLU A 238 19.52 10.65 15.95
N ILE A 239 19.22 11.25 14.79
CA ILE A 239 18.45 12.51 14.71
C ILE A 239 17.00 12.29 15.18
N SER A 240 16.36 11.19 14.77
CA SER A 240 15.00 10.85 15.19
C SER A 240 14.91 10.69 16.70
N GLU A 241 15.85 9.95 17.30
CA GLU A 241 15.86 9.67 18.74
C GLU A 241 16.03 10.96 19.56
N LYS A 242 17.03 11.78 19.23
CA LYS A 242 17.28 13.07 19.89
C LYS A 242 16.11 14.05 19.74
N MET A 243 15.41 14.04 18.61
CA MET A 243 14.27 14.92 18.36
C MET A 243 13.02 14.46 19.11
N THR A 244 12.77 13.14 19.20
CA THR A 244 11.67 12.60 20.04
C THR A 244 11.88 12.89 21.52
N GLU A 245 13.11 12.77 22.02
CA GLU A 245 13.44 13.09 23.42
C GLU A 245 13.24 14.58 23.73
N THR A 246 13.65 15.48 22.84
CA THR A 246 13.46 16.92 23.03
C THR A 246 11.99 17.33 22.99
N ILE A 247 11.18 16.74 22.10
CA ILE A 247 9.72 16.98 22.06
C ILE A 247 9.06 16.46 23.34
N HIS A 248 9.38 15.25 23.79
CA HIS A 248 8.83 14.69 25.02
C HIS A 248 9.24 15.49 26.27
N ARG A 249 10.45 16.05 26.30
CA ARG A 249 10.94 16.92 27.38
C ARG A 249 10.22 18.26 27.40
N ALA A 250 10.07 18.92 26.25
CA ALA A 250 9.36 20.20 26.13
C ALA A 250 7.87 20.10 26.54
N ILE A 251 7.21 18.98 26.22
CA ILE A 251 5.80 18.73 26.60
C ILE A 251 5.67 18.49 28.12
N ARG A 252 6.65 17.86 28.76
CA ARG A 252 6.67 17.64 30.21
C ARG A 252 6.94 18.94 30.98
N GLU A 253 7.82 19.80 30.46
CA GLU A 253 8.16 21.07 31.10
C GLU A 253 7.03 22.13 30.99
N THR A 254 6.17 22.04 29.97
CA THR A 254 5.08 23.00 29.73
C THR A 254 3.72 22.59 30.31
N SER A 255 3.60 21.40 30.92
CA SER A 255 2.32 20.93 31.47
C SER A 255 2.21 21.22 32.97
N PRO A 256 1.19 21.98 33.43
CA PRO A 256 1.02 22.27 34.85
C PRO A 256 0.66 20.98 35.62
N THR A 257 1.43 20.68 36.66
CA THR A 257 1.29 19.47 37.50
C THR A 257 0.03 19.45 38.35
N THR A 258 -0.58 20.61 38.59
CA THR A 258 -1.82 20.77 39.36
C THR A 258 -2.82 21.64 38.59
N CYS A 259 -3.92 21.03 38.15
CA CYS A 259 -5.04 21.73 37.53
C CYS A 259 -6.11 21.98 38.59
N VAL A 260 -6.27 23.24 39.00
CA VAL A 260 -7.35 23.66 39.92
C VAL A 260 -8.56 24.02 39.06
N VAL A 261 -9.52 23.11 38.97
CA VAL A 261 -10.79 23.35 38.26
C VAL A 261 -11.78 23.99 39.23
N ARG A 262 -12.12 25.27 39.02
CA ARG A 262 -13.27 25.90 39.68
C ARG A 262 -14.51 25.70 38.82
N ILE A 263 -15.42 24.87 39.28
CA ILE A 263 -16.75 24.71 38.67
C ILE A 263 -17.60 25.89 39.14
N ARG A 264 -18.08 26.71 38.21
CA ARG A 264 -19.17 27.67 38.46
C ARG A 264 -20.44 27.08 37.87
N GLU A 265 -21.45 26.88 38.69
CA GLU A 265 -22.79 26.54 38.24
C GLU A 265 -23.41 27.81 37.65
N VAL A 266 -23.63 27.81 36.33
CA VAL A 266 -24.37 28.86 35.64
C VAL A 266 -25.85 28.42 35.63
N PRO A 267 -26.79 29.22 36.14
CA PRO A 267 -28.21 28.87 36.12
C PRO A 267 -28.69 28.74 34.67
N ALA A 268 -29.54 27.75 34.40
CA ALA A 268 -29.98 27.30 33.08
C ALA A 268 -30.69 28.35 32.18
N ILE A 269 -30.87 29.58 32.67
CA ILE A 269 -31.63 30.66 32.01
C ILE A 269 -30.75 31.45 31.03
N GLU A 270 -29.42 31.41 31.16
CA GLU A 270 -28.49 32.17 30.29
C GLU A 270 -27.89 31.35 29.14
N CYS A 271 -28.06 30.03 29.14
CA CYS A 271 -27.64 29.18 28.02
C CYS A 271 -28.70 29.18 26.91
N LYS A 272 -28.82 30.29 26.17
CA LYS A 272 -29.53 30.27 24.88
C LYS A 272 -28.71 29.44 23.90
N VAL A 273 -29.15 28.21 23.65
CA VAL A 273 -28.65 27.41 22.52
C VAL A 273 -29.03 28.16 21.24
N ASP A 274 -28.05 28.53 20.44
CA ASP A 274 -28.25 29.29 19.22
C ASP A 274 -28.88 28.39 18.15
N ASP A 275 -30.21 28.46 18.01
CA ASP A 275 -31.01 27.66 17.08
C ASP A 275 -31.00 28.22 15.64
N SER A 276 -30.16 29.22 15.36
CA SER A 276 -29.99 29.85 14.04
C SER A 276 -29.75 28.84 12.90
N TYR A 277 -29.08 27.72 13.20
CA TYR A 277 -28.73 26.70 12.20
C TYR A 277 -29.89 25.77 11.81
N LEU A 278 -31.01 25.77 12.54
CA LEU A 278 -32.14 24.86 12.27
C LEU A 278 -32.89 25.23 10.98
N GLN A 279 -32.95 26.52 10.63
CA GLN A 279 -33.58 26.98 9.38
C GLN A 279 -32.83 26.48 8.13
N PRO A 280 -31.52 26.73 7.96
CA PRO A 280 -30.79 26.24 6.80
C PRO A 280 -30.76 24.71 6.72
N LEU A 281 -30.77 24.01 7.86
CA LEU A 281 -30.81 22.55 7.89
C LEU A 281 -32.16 22.00 7.41
N ASN A 282 -33.27 22.69 7.71
CA ASN A 282 -34.59 22.33 7.21
C ASN A 282 -34.74 22.67 5.71
N GLU A 283 -34.20 23.79 5.25
CA GLU A 283 -34.13 24.11 3.82
C GLU A 283 -33.35 23.05 3.05
N LEU A 284 -32.21 22.61 3.59
CA LEU A 284 -31.38 21.57 2.97
C LEU A 284 -32.10 20.21 2.91
N LYS A 285 -32.91 19.89 3.92
CA LYS A 285 -33.76 18.69 3.88
C LYS A 285 -34.85 18.78 2.81
N GLN A 286 -35.43 19.97 2.61
CA GLN A 286 -36.43 20.19 1.57
C GLN A 286 -35.82 20.08 0.16
N THR A 287 -34.63 20.63 -0.06
CA THR A 287 -33.95 20.53 -1.37
C THR A 287 -33.55 19.09 -1.69
N ILE A 288 -33.08 18.32 -0.70
CA ILE A 288 -32.80 16.88 -0.89
C ILE A 288 -34.08 16.13 -1.27
N LYS A 289 -35.20 16.42 -0.59
CA LYS A 289 -36.48 15.78 -0.89
C LYS A 289 -36.98 16.11 -2.31
N GLN A 290 -36.83 17.36 -2.75
CA GLN A 290 -37.15 17.76 -4.13
C GLN A 290 -36.25 17.05 -5.14
N PHE A 291 -34.98 16.82 -4.82
CA PHE A 291 -34.05 16.09 -5.68
C PHE A 291 -34.41 14.60 -5.80
N ASP A 292 -34.82 13.98 -4.69
CA ASP A 292 -35.32 12.60 -4.69
C ASP A 292 -36.61 12.46 -5.50
N GLU A 293 -37.54 13.42 -5.37
CA GLU A 293 -38.77 13.46 -6.17
C GLU A 293 -38.47 13.61 -7.67
N LEU A 294 -37.52 14.47 -8.06
CA LEU A 294 -37.07 14.58 -9.46
C LEU A 294 -36.40 13.30 -9.98
N ASN A 295 -35.60 12.61 -9.14
CA ASN A 295 -35.00 11.32 -9.48
C ASN A 295 -36.07 10.24 -9.71
N THR A 296 -37.16 10.26 -8.95
CA THR A 296 -38.27 9.32 -9.17
C THR A 296 -39.04 9.60 -10.47
N CYS A 297 -39.20 10.87 -10.85
CA CYS A 297 -39.86 11.24 -12.11
C CYS A 297 -39.02 10.89 -13.36
N LEU A 298 -37.69 11.03 -13.30
CA LEU A 298 -36.79 10.67 -14.41
C LEU A 298 -36.76 9.16 -14.71
N LEU A 299 -37.13 8.32 -13.74
CA LEU A 299 -37.20 6.86 -13.92
C LEU A 299 -38.54 6.37 -14.48
N ILE A 300 -39.58 7.23 -14.54
CA ILE A 300 -40.91 6.85 -15.03
C ILE A 300 -41.04 7.13 -16.55
N ASP A 301 -40.28 8.09 -17.09
CA ASP A 301 -40.38 8.53 -18.49
C ASP A 301 -39.55 7.69 -19.50
N SER A 302 -39.01 6.54 -19.07
CA SER A 302 -38.26 5.61 -19.93
C SER A 302 -39.06 4.35 -20.29
N ARG A 303 -40.33 4.50 -20.70
CA ARG A 303 -41.14 3.43 -21.32
C ARG A 303 -41.74 3.88 -22.64
#